data_AF-A0A1E5ADI3-F1
#
_entry.id   AF-A0A1E5ADI3-F1
#
_cell.length_a   1.000
_cell.length_b   1.000
_cell.length_c   1.000
_cell.angle_alpha   90.00
_cell.angle_beta   90.00
_cell.angle_gamma   90.00
#
_symmetry.space_group_name_H-M   'P 1'
#
loop_
_entity.id
_entity.type
_entity.pdbx_description
1 polymer ?
#
loop_
_entity_poly.entity_id
_entity_poly.type
_entity_poly.pdbx_seq_one_letter_code
_entity_poly.pdbx_strand_id
1 'polypeptide(L)'
;MFALRGIRASVEEPFVLNEWGSDMTAQRKIQTIRATRPTAGASLFAGDATEMYSSGSAPECTSDLSGGDGVSLFSSGSAPQMADSWAGGETGLFSSGSAPVAHSETAAGDLIEMFSSGSAPVLQPEIAEGDLTEMYSSGSAPTADSETASGGLTEMFSSGSAPAARAETGAGEGVEMFSSGSAPAAAAEAGSGEGTHLFSSGSAPAAEARTSAGDATRLFSSGS
;
A
#
# COMPACT_ATOMS: atom_id res chain seq x y z
N MET A 1 -38.54 -63.85 -46.62
CA MET A 1 -39.69 -62.91 -46.47
C MET A 1 -39.31 -61.89 -45.42
N PHE A 2 -39.71 -60.61 -45.57
CA PHE A 2 -39.58 -59.53 -44.58
C PHE A 2 -40.41 -59.84 -43.30
N ALA A 3 -40.25 -59.24 -42.11
CA ALA A 3 -39.22 -58.46 -41.38
C ALA A 3 -39.72 -58.36 -39.89
N LEU A 4 -39.23 -57.62 -38.87
CA LEU A 4 -38.22 -56.56 -38.59
C LEU A 4 -37.81 -56.78 -37.08
N ARG A 5 -37.38 -55.93 -36.11
CA ARG A 5 -37.00 -54.50 -35.88
C ARG A 5 -36.27 -54.39 -34.51
N GLY A 6 -35.39 -53.40 -34.30
CA GLY A 6 -34.86 -52.99 -32.97
C GLY A 6 -33.42 -53.47 -32.69
N ILE A 7 -32.34 -52.66 -32.82
CA ILE A 7 -31.91 -51.39 -32.19
C ILE A 7 -30.95 -51.61 -30.98
N ARG A 8 -29.67 -51.26 -31.23
CA ARG A 8 -28.58 -50.85 -30.32
C ARG A 8 -28.35 -51.62 -29.00
N ALA A 9 -27.26 -52.39 -28.99
CA ALA A 9 -26.25 -52.36 -27.92
C ALA A 9 -24.85 -52.31 -28.57
N SER A 10 -23.82 -52.03 -27.77
CA SER A 10 -22.45 -51.67 -28.17
C SER A 10 -21.79 -52.55 -29.24
N VAL A 11 -21.12 -51.89 -30.19
CA VAL A 11 -20.06 -52.41 -31.08
C VAL A 11 -18.75 -51.78 -30.59
N GLU A 12 -17.57 -52.40 -30.51
CA GLU A 12 -17.03 -53.77 -30.50
C GLU A 12 -15.52 -53.56 -30.23
N GLU A 13 -14.92 -54.40 -29.38
CA GLU A 13 -13.54 -54.92 -29.43
C GLU A 13 -12.26 -54.00 -29.37
N PRO A 14 -11.09 -54.56 -28.99
CA PRO A 14 -9.93 -53.77 -28.51
C PRO A 14 -8.63 -53.89 -29.33
N PHE A 15 -7.83 -52.81 -29.35
CA PHE A 15 -6.42 -52.76 -29.82
C PHE A 15 -5.82 -51.40 -29.36
N VAL A 16 -4.60 -51.21 -28.84
CA VAL A 16 -3.42 -52.06 -28.55
C VAL A 16 -2.79 -51.59 -27.21
N LEU A 17 -2.06 -52.47 -26.50
CA LEU A 17 -1.14 -52.07 -25.43
C LEU A 17 0.11 -51.36 -25.99
N ASN A 18 0.21 -50.05 -25.79
CA ASN A 18 1.43 -49.28 -26.06
C ASN A 18 2.01 -48.74 -24.74
N GLU A 19 3.00 -49.42 -24.18
CA GLU A 19 3.76 -48.96 -23.01
C GLU A 19 4.63 -47.75 -23.38
N TRP A 20 4.25 -46.55 -22.94
CA TRP A 20 5.11 -45.37 -22.89
C TRP A 20 4.95 -44.70 -21.52
N GLY A 21 6.05 -44.11 -21.02
CA GLY A 21 6.15 -43.61 -19.63
C GLY A 21 5.04 -42.62 -19.26
N SER A 22 4.63 -42.49 -18.01
CA SER A 22 5.50 -42.31 -16.84
C SER A 22 6.50 -41.14 -17.00
N ASP A 23 6.24 -40.20 -17.91
CA ASP A 23 6.86 -38.87 -17.86
C ASP A 23 5.91 -37.79 -18.39
N MET A 24 5.16 -37.17 -17.47
CA MET A 24 4.45 -35.92 -17.70
C MET A 24 4.66 -34.99 -16.50
N THR A 25 5.91 -34.86 -16.08
CA THR A 25 6.28 -33.85 -15.10
C THR A 25 6.13 -32.47 -15.74
N ALA A 26 5.25 -31.63 -15.20
CA ALA A 26 5.02 -30.28 -15.70
C ALA A 26 6.14 -29.31 -15.26
N GLN A 27 7.40 -29.66 -15.56
CA GLN A 27 8.56 -28.83 -15.31
C GLN A 27 8.52 -27.60 -16.22
N ARG A 28 7.82 -26.56 -15.77
CA ARG A 28 7.94 -25.21 -16.33
C ARG A 28 9.42 -24.84 -16.32
N LYS A 29 9.96 -24.64 -17.52
CA LYS A 29 11.35 -24.34 -17.80
C LYS A 29 11.79 -23.06 -17.09
N ILE A 30 12.33 -23.19 -15.86
CA ILE A 30 12.98 -22.07 -15.15
C ILE A 30 14.30 -21.78 -15.87
N GLN A 31 14.22 -21.00 -16.94
CA GLN A 31 15.35 -20.18 -17.35
C GLN A 31 15.59 -19.19 -16.22
N THR A 32 16.83 -19.10 -15.75
CA THR A 32 17.22 -18.09 -14.75
C THR A 32 17.15 -16.70 -15.37
N ILE A 33 15.95 -16.14 -15.38
CA ILE A 33 15.74 -14.71 -15.58
C ILE A 33 16.48 -14.05 -14.43
N ARG A 34 17.62 -13.41 -14.72
CA ARG A 34 18.14 -12.38 -13.81
C ARG A 34 17.02 -11.36 -13.69
N ALA A 35 16.46 -11.21 -12.50
CA ALA A 35 15.51 -10.16 -12.21
C ALA A 35 16.26 -8.82 -12.26
N THR A 36 16.44 -8.29 -13.48
CA THR A 36 16.73 -6.88 -13.69
C THR A 36 15.55 -6.13 -13.12
N ARG A 37 15.74 -5.52 -11.96
CA ARG A 37 14.72 -4.70 -11.32
C ARG A 37 14.30 -3.62 -12.31
N PRO A 38 13.00 -3.53 -12.66
CA PRO A 38 12.56 -2.47 -13.57
C PRO A 38 12.51 -1.19 -12.75
N THR A 39 13.57 -0.40 -12.84
CA THR A 39 13.56 1.00 -12.43
C THR A 39 12.72 1.76 -13.45
N ALA A 40 11.55 2.23 -13.03
CA ALA A 40 10.69 3.11 -13.79
C ALA A 40 10.72 4.48 -13.13
N GLY A 41 11.00 5.53 -13.90
CA GLY A 41 11.01 6.88 -13.37
C GLY A 41 10.70 7.92 -14.43
N ALA A 42 10.06 8.99 -14.00
CA ALA A 42 9.67 10.13 -14.82
C ALA A 42 10.19 11.43 -14.20
N SER A 43 10.36 12.45 -15.03
CA SER A 43 10.76 13.78 -14.60
C SER A 43 9.92 14.78 -15.37
N LEU A 44 9.01 15.44 -14.66
CA LEU A 44 7.95 16.25 -15.25
C LEU A 44 8.12 17.71 -14.81
N PHE A 45 8.49 18.55 -15.77
CA PHE A 45 8.87 19.94 -15.53
C PHE A 45 7.66 20.88 -15.64
N ALA A 46 7.14 21.31 -14.49
CA ALA A 46 6.25 22.47 -14.32
C ALA A 46 4.86 22.37 -14.98
N GLY A 47 4.03 21.43 -14.52
CA GLY A 47 2.60 21.34 -14.88
C GLY A 47 1.93 20.04 -14.43
N ASP A 48 0.59 20.04 -14.42
CA ASP A 48 -0.26 18.95 -13.92
C ASP A 48 0.16 17.58 -14.47
N ALA A 49 0.46 16.63 -13.59
CA ALA A 49 0.95 15.30 -13.94
C ALA A 49 -0.11 14.21 -13.70
N THR A 50 -0.13 13.18 -14.54
CA THR A 50 -0.95 11.97 -14.28
C THR A 50 -0.25 10.73 -14.82
N GLU A 51 0.17 9.85 -13.91
CA GLU A 51 0.93 8.63 -14.25
C GLU A 51 0.22 7.35 -13.80
N MET A 52 0.42 6.26 -14.53
CA MET A 52 -0.14 4.94 -14.17
C MET A 52 0.85 3.82 -14.45
N TYR A 53 1.19 3.08 -13.39
CA TYR A 53 2.14 1.97 -13.41
C TYR A 53 1.44 0.66 -13.01
N SER A 54 1.65 -0.40 -13.79
CA SER A 54 1.16 -1.74 -13.45
C SER A 54 2.24 -2.79 -13.65
N SER A 55 2.49 -3.61 -12.62
CA SER A 55 3.58 -4.58 -12.60
C SER A 55 3.21 -5.89 -11.90
N GLY A 56 3.68 -7.02 -12.44
CA GLY A 56 3.62 -8.31 -11.74
C GLY A 56 4.84 -8.57 -10.83
N SER A 57 5.82 -7.66 -10.80
CA SER A 57 7.12 -7.79 -10.12
C SER A 57 7.33 -6.66 -9.11
N ALA A 58 8.51 -6.61 -8.48
CA ALA A 58 8.91 -5.58 -7.51
C ALA A 58 9.70 -4.45 -8.20
N PRO A 59 9.06 -3.40 -8.74
CA PRO A 59 9.77 -2.28 -9.37
C PRO A 59 10.57 -1.46 -8.35
N GLU A 60 11.49 -0.65 -8.86
CA GLU A 60 11.82 0.65 -8.26
C GLU A 60 10.99 1.71 -9.01
N CYS A 61 10.31 2.58 -8.27
CA CYS A 61 9.58 3.73 -8.80
C CYS A 61 10.21 5.00 -8.22
N THR A 62 10.50 5.98 -9.08
CA THR A 62 11.09 7.27 -8.70
C THR A 62 10.64 8.36 -9.67
N SER A 63 9.76 9.26 -9.25
CA SER A 63 9.28 10.39 -10.06
C SER A 63 9.61 11.73 -9.39
N ASP A 64 10.24 12.62 -10.16
CA ASP A 64 10.63 13.97 -9.72
C ASP A 64 9.64 15.02 -10.25
N LEU A 65 8.97 15.75 -9.36
CA LEU A 65 8.14 16.92 -9.70
C LEU A 65 8.78 18.20 -9.18
N SER A 66 9.08 19.14 -10.08
CA SER A 66 9.72 20.41 -9.75
C SER A 66 8.74 21.60 -9.69
N GLY A 67 7.45 21.35 -9.47
CA GLY A 67 6.37 22.34 -9.45
C GLY A 67 5.11 21.87 -10.21
N GLY A 68 3.94 22.00 -9.59
CA GLY A 68 2.63 21.64 -10.15
C GLY A 68 2.02 20.42 -9.45
N ASP A 69 0.74 20.15 -9.71
CA ASP A 69 0.00 19.11 -8.97
C ASP A 69 0.09 17.74 -9.68
N GLY A 70 0.50 16.71 -8.95
CA GLY A 70 0.65 15.34 -9.44
C GLY A 70 -0.49 14.41 -9.05
N VAL A 71 -0.74 13.40 -9.88
CA VAL A 71 -1.60 12.24 -9.55
C VAL A 71 -0.93 10.97 -10.05
N SER A 72 -0.70 10.00 -9.18
CA SER A 72 0.02 8.78 -9.54
C SER A 72 -0.74 7.50 -9.14
N LEU A 73 -0.78 6.50 -10.02
CA LEU A 73 -1.53 5.26 -9.79
C LEU A 73 -0.63 4.03 -9.96
N PHE A 74 -0.34 3.33 -8.86
CA PHE A 74 0.54 2.16 -8.85
C PHE A 74 -0.22 0.88 -8.49
N SER A 75 -0.13 -0.14 -9.36
CA SER A 75 -0.73 -1.46 -9.12
C SER A 75 0.31 -2.57 -9.27
N SER A 76 0.60 -3.28 -8.17
CA SER A 76 1.70 -4.25 -8.11
C SER A 76 1.29 -5.64 -7.58
N GLY A 77 1.80 -6.68 -8.22
CA GLY A 77 1.73 -8.05 -7.70
C GLY A 77 2.74 -8.35 -6.59
N SER A 78 3.79 -7.53 -6.44
CA SER A 78 4.90 -7.73 -5.48
C SER A 78 5.20 -6.44 -4.70
N ALA A 79 6.19 -6.47 -3.81
CA ALA A 79 6.66 -5.31 -3.05
C ALA A 79 7.35 -4.26 -3.96
N PRO A 80 6.75 -3.11 -4.30
CA PRO A 80 7.53 -2.00 -4.83
C PRO A 80 8.46 -1.47 -3.74
N GLN A 81 9.54 -0.81 -4.12
CA GLN A 81 10.16 0.22 -3.29
C GLN A 81 10.07 1.52 -4.08
N MET A 82 9.73 2.61 -3.41
CA MET A 82 9.42 3.89 -4.03
C MET A 82 10.16 5.01 -3.30
N ALA A 83 10.62 6.02 -4.04
CA ALA A 83 11.45 7.11 -3.55
C ALA A 83 11.31 8.31 -4.49
N ASP A 84 10.58 9.34 -4.05
CA ASP A 84 10.10 10.42 -4.92
C ASP A 84 10.40 11.78 -4.29
N SER A 85 10.62 12.79 -5.15
CA SER A 85 10.92 14.16 -4.72
C SER A 85 9.98 15.15 -5.40
N TRP A 86 9.23 15.90 -4.59
CA TRP A 86 8.10 16.70 -5.05
C TRP A 86 8.17 18.16 -4.56
N ALA A 87 7.78 19.06 -5.46
CA ALA A 87 7.38 20.42 -5.16
C ALA A 87 6.08 20.69 -5.95
N GLY A 88 5.06 21.23 -5.28
CA GLY A 88 3.65 21.11 -5.68
C GLY A 88 2.96 19.99 -4.90
N GLY A 89 1.63 19.87 -5.06
CA GLY A 89 0.86 18.81 -4.41
C GLY A 89 0.93 17.48 -5.16
N GLU A 90 0.56 16.38 -4.52
CA GLU A 90 0.51 15.04 -5.14
C GLU A 90 -0.67 14.21 -4.61
N THR A 91 -1.19 13.27 -5.41
CA THR A 91 -2.16 12.28 -4.97
C THR A 91 -1.87 10.88 -5.52
N GLY A 92 -1.17 10.08 -4.72
CA GLY A 92 -0.75 8.72 -5.03
C GLY A 92 -1.76 7.67 -4.58
N LEU A 93 -2.10 6.73 -5.47
CA LEU A 93 -2.94 5.58 -5.16
C LEU A 93 -2.19 4.27 -5.42
N PHE A 94 -1.96 3.52 -4.35
CA PHE A 94 -1.12 2.33 -4.32
C PHE A 94 -1.94 1.08 -4.01
N SER A 95 -1.85 0.07 -4.87
CA SER A 95 -2.52 -1.21 -4.68
C SER A 95 -1.53 -2.35 -4.84
N SER A 96 -1.24 -3.11 -3.78
CA SER A 96 -0.28 -4.21 -3.83
C SER A 96 -0.74 -5.52 -3.19
N GLY A 97 -0.41 -6.65 -3.83
CA GLY A 97 -0.52 -7.97 -3.21
C GLY A 97 0.50 -8.24 -2.09
N SER A 98 1.52 -7.39 -1.95
CA SER A 98 2.66 -7.53 -1.03
C SER A 98 2.96 -6.23 -0.28
N ALA A 99 3.93 -6.25 0.63
CA ALA A 99 4.39 -5.11 1.40
C ALA A 99 5.10 -4.07 0.50
N PRO A 100 4.52 -2.89 0.20
CA PRO A 100 5.30 -1.81 -0.39
C PRO A 100 6.25 -1.21 0.66
N VAL A 101 7.29 -0.53 0.18
CA VAL A 101 7.96 0.52 0.96
C VAL A 101 7.96 1.80 0.12
N ALA A 102 7.64 2.94 0.72
CA ALA A 102 7.67 4.24 0.06
C ALA A 102 8.38 5.27 0.94
N HIS A 103 9.07 6.19 0.27
CA HIS A 103 9.73 7.36 0.84
C HIS A 103 9.36 8.55 -0.04
N SER A 104 8.84 9.61 0.56
CA SER A 104 8.11 10.65 -0.18
C SER A 104 8.51 12.05 0.33
N GLU A 105 9.41 12.75 -0.37
CA GLU A 105 9.95 14.04 0.07
C GLU A 105 9.20 15.21 -0.61
N THR A 106 8.39 15.98 0.13
CA THR A 106 7.65 17.15 -0.41
C THR A 106 8.21 18.47 0.13
N ALA A 107 8.83 19.26 -0.74
CA ALA A 107 9.46 20.53 -0.37
C ALA A 107 8.46 21.68 -0.16
N ALA A 108 7.31 21.65 -0.84
CA ALA A 108 6.19 22.57 -0.63
C ALA A 108 4.93 22.08 -1.38
N GLY A 109 3.82 21.80 -0.68
CA GLY A 109 2.56 21.33 -1.26
C GLY A 109 1.89 20.24 -0.44
N ASP A 110 0.63 19.93 -0.76
CA ASP A 110 -0.16 18.93 -0.04
C ASP A 110 0.04 17.53 -0.66
N LEU A 111 0.34 16.52 0.17
CA LEU A 111 0.58 15.14 -0.27
C LEU A 111 -0.54 14.21 0.20
N ILE A 112 -1.15 13.47 -0.71
CA ILE A 112 -2.29 12.58 -0.42
C ILE A 112 -1.99 11.14 -0.89
N GLU A 113 -1.50 10.27 0.00
CA GLU A 113 -1.15 8.88 -0.35
C GLU A 113 -2.17 7.85 0.14
N MET A 114 -2.73 7.03 -0.75
CA MET A 114 -3.69 5.97 -0.43
C MET A 114 -3.13 4.57 -0.70
N PHE A 115 -2.82 3.82 0.36
CA PHE A 115 -2.25 2.47 0.28
C PHE A 115 -3.28 1.37 0.57
N SER A 116 -3.44 0.45 -0.38
CA SER A 116 -4.26 -0.76 -0.27
C SER A 116 -3.37 -1.99 -0.43
N SER A 117 -3.21 -2.81 0.62
CA SER A 117 -2.31 -3.97 0.57
C SER A 117 -2.84 -5.24 1.24
N GLY A 118 -2.46 -6.41 0.71
CA GLY A 118 -2.61 -7.67 1.43
C GLY A 118 -1.64 -7.84 2.61
N SER A 119 -0.58 -7.03 2.65
CA SER A 119 0.59 -7.16 3.54
C SER A 119 0.92 -5.84 4.26
N ALA A 120 1.96 -5.87 5.10
CA ALA A 120 2.43 -4.75 5.90
C ALA A 120 3.21 -3.73 5.04
N PRO A 121 2.68 -2.54 4.69
CA PRO A 121 3.50 -1.46 4.14
C PRO A 121 4.49 -0.92 5.20
N VAL A 122 5.59 -0.32 4.75
CA VAL A 122 6.47 0.54 5.58
C VAL A 122 6.63 1.88 4.86
N LEU A 123 6.37 3.00 5.52
CA LEU A 123 6.19 4.29 4.85
C LEU A 123 6.92 5.39 5.62
N GLN A 124 7.61 6.26 4.91
CA GLN A 124 8.36 7.39 5.48
C GLN A 124 8.27 8.64 4.58
N PRO A 125 7.14 9.37 4.61
CA PRO A 125 7.02 10.68 3.98
C PRO A 125 7.59 11.81 4.86
N GLU A 126 8.23 12.79 4.23
CA GLU A 126 8.78 13.99 4.86
C GLU A 126 8.27 15.24 4.11
N ILE A 127 7.47 16.10 4.76
CA ILE A 127 6.99 17.38 4.19
C ILE A 127 7.64 18.58 4.89
N ALA A 128 8.15 19.54 4.11
CA ALA A 128 8.66 20.80 4.65
C ALA A 128 7.56 21.86 4.87
N GLU A 129 6.70 22.11 3.88
CA GLU A 129 5.55 23.04 3.97
C GLU A 129 4.33 22.46 3.24
N GLY A 130 3.18 22.32 3.89
CA GLY A 130 1.94 21.76 3.29
C GLY A 130 1.35 20.57 4.07
N ASP A 131 0.16 20.13 3.67
CA ASP A 131 -0.61 19.13 4.44
C ASP A 131 -0.35 17.69 3.96
N LEU A 132 0.03 16.78 4.88
CA LEU A 132 0.11 15.34 4.65
C LEU A 132 -1.25 14.67 4.94
N THR A 133 -1.73 13.82 4.03
CA THR A 133 -2.91 12.96 4.24
C THR A 133 -2.67 11.55 3.73
N GLU A 134 -2.55 10.58 4.65
CA GLU A 134 -2.34 9.17 4.30
C GLU A 134 -3.56 8.30 4.66
N MET A 135 -3.91 7.35 3.79
CA MET A 135 -4.99 6.40 4.03
C MET A 135 -4.57 4.95 3.73
N TYR A 136 -4.58 4.13 4.77
CA TYR A 136 -4.12 2.75 4.73
C TYR A 136 -5.27 1.75 4.88
N SER A 137 -5.32 0.77 3.99
CA SER A 137 -6.25 -0.35 4.03
C SER A 137 -5.46 -1.65 3.87
N SER A 138 -5.30 -2.43 4.95
CA SER A 138 -4.49 -3.65 4.91
C SER A 138 -5.05 -4.85 5.68
N GLY A 139 -4.79 -6.05 5.18
CA GLY A 139 -4.97 -7.28 5.96
C GLY A 139 -3.95 -7.43 7.11
N SER A 140 -2.81 -6.75 7.01
CA SER A 140 -1.65 -6.85 7.90
C SER A 140 -1.31 -5.52 8.55
N ALA A 141 -0.36 -5.52 9.48
CA ALA A 141 0.09 -4.35 10.24
C ALA A 141 0.88 -3.37 9.36
N PRO A 142 0.37 -2.16 9.02
CA PRO A 142 1.19 -1.12 8.44
C PRO A 142 2.19 -0.55 9.45
N THR A 143 3.34 -0.09 8.96
CA THR A 143 4.28 0.77 9.69
C THR A 143 4.37 2.11 8.98
N ALA A 144 4.20 3.21 9.70
CA ALA A 144 4.46 4.57 9.21
C ALA A 144 5.38 5.31 10.19
N ASP A 145 6.35 6.07 9.67
CA ASP A 145 7.18 7.02 10.39
C ASP A 145 7.17 8.33 9.56
N SER A 146 6.16 9.18 9.78
CA SER A 146 5.80 10.31 8.91
C SER A 146 6.11 11.68 9.57
N GLU A 147 6.76 12.59 8.83
CA GLU A 147 7.20 13.91 9.34
C GLU A 147 6.61 15.09 8.54
N THR A 148 6.22 16.18 9.21
CA THR A 148 5.71 17.41 8.58
C THR A 148 6.18 18.66 9.34
N ALA A 149 7.13 19.41 8.77
CA ALA A 149 7.74 20.55 9.46
C ALA A 149 6.80 21.76 9.63
N SER A 150 5.91 22.02 8.66
CA SER A 150 4.91 23.10 8.73
C SER A 150 3.65 22.79 7.90
N GLY A 151 2.63 22.24 8.55
CA GLY A 151 1.36 21.87 7.92
C GLY A 151 0.56 20.86 8.76
N GLY A 152 -0.60 20.45 8.25
CA GLY A 152 -1.38 19.36 8.82
C GLY A 152 -0.76 17.98 8.52
N LEU A 153 -1.01 17.01 9.39
CA LEU A 153 -0.73 15.59 9.16
C LEU A 153 -1.97 14.79 9.52
N THR A 154 -2.52 14.02 8.60
CA THR A 154 -3.72 13.18 8.83
C THR A 154 -3.47 11.75 8.36
N GLU A 155 -3.56 10.78 9.26
CA GLU A 155 -3.37 9.35 8.94
C GLU A 155 -4.63 8.54 9.25
N MET A 156 -5.08 7.72 8.30
CA MET A 156 -6.21 6.80 8.47
C MET A 156 -5.79 5.34 8.31
N PHE A 157 -5.59 4.65 9.43
CA PHE A 157 -5.26 3.23 9.49
C PHE A 157 -6.52 2.34 9.57
N SER A 158 -6.80 1.57 8.53
CA SER A 158 -7.81 0.50 8.54
C SER A 158 -7.12 -0.86 8.37
N SER A 159 -7.07 -1.69 9.41
CA SER A 159 -6.35 -2.98 9.34
C SER A 159 -6.97 -4.14 10.12
N GLY A 160 -6.83 -5.36 9.60
CA GLY A 160 -7.09 -6.59 10.36
C GLY A 160 -6.11 -6.83 11.51
N SER A 161 -4.92 -6.21 11.45
CA SER A 161 -3.80 -6.35 12.39
C SER A 161 -3.45 -5.02 13.04
N ALA A 162 -2.52 -5.02 14.00
CA ALA A 162 -2.11 -3.84 14.76
C ALA A 162 -1.19 -2.90 13.93
N PRO A 163 -1.60 -1.66 13.60
CA PRO A 163 -0.71 -0.66 13.03
C PRO A 163 0.42 -0.27 13.99
N ALA A 164 1.56 0.13 13.44
CA ALA A 164 2.60 0.89 14.12
C ALA A 164 2.76 2.25 13.42
N ALA A 165 2.62 3.34 14.15
CA ALA A 165 2.60 4.69 13.59
C ALA A 165 3.47 5.65 14.39
N ARG A 166 4.10 6.59 13.70
CA ARG A 166 4.70 7.79 14.27
C ARG A 166 4.41 8.99 13.38
N ALA A 167 4.05 10.09 14.03
CA ALA A 167 3.72 11.36 13.38
C ALA A 167 4.46 12.49 14.09
N GLU A 168 5.42 13.13 13.42
CA GLU A 168 6.12 14.29 13.97
C GLU A 168 5.74 15.58 13.23
N THR A 169 5.09 16.53 13.90
CA THR A 169 4.68 17.81 13.31
C THR A 169 5.43 18.99 13.93
N GLY A 170 6.14 19.77 13.11
CA GLY A 170 6.88 20.95 13.59
C GLY A 170 5.95 22.07 14.02
N ALA A 171 5.04 22.48 13.14
CA ALA A 171 3.94 23.39 13.42
C ALA A 171 2.70 23.02 12.58
N GLY A 172 1.56 22.80 13.24
CA GLY A 172 0.31 22.38 12.60
C GLY A 172 -0.43 21.29 13.36
N GLU A 173 -1.52 20.77 12.78
CA GLU A 173 -2.42 19.82 13.43
C GLU A 173 -2.10 18.37 13.01
N GLY A 174 -1.96 17.46 13.98
CA GLY A 174 -1.75 16.03 13.73
C GLY A 174 -2.98 15.21 14.07
N VAL A 175 -3.46 14.36 13.17
CA VAL A 175 -4.70 13.59 13.31
C VAL A 175 -4.52 12.11 12.89
N GLU A 176 -4.30 11.22 13.85
CA GLU A 176 -4.22 9.78 13.61
C GLU A 176 -5.57 9.10 13.90
N MET A 177 -6.08 8.27 12.97
CA MET A 177 -7.31 7.49 13.16
C MET A 177 -7.08 6.01 12.89
N PHE A 178 -7.39 5.17 13.88
CA PHE A 178 -7.15 3.73 13.84
C PHE A 178 -8.46 2.94 13.93
N SER A 179 -8.75 2.15 12.90
CA SER A 179 -9.76 1.10 12.90
C SER A 179 -9.07 -0.25 12.78
N SER A 180 -9.05 -1.05 13.86
CA SER A 180 -8.31 -2.33 13.85
C SER A 180 -8.95 -3.46 14.66
N GLY A 181 -8.74 -4.69 14.19
CA GLY A 181 -9.04 -5.91 14.97
C GLY A 181 -8.05 -6.18 16.12
N SER A 182 -6.91 -5.49 16.15
CA SER A 182 -5.84 -5.63 17.15
C SER A 182 -5.47 -4.26 17.75
N ALA A 183 -4.65 -4.23 18.80
CA ALA A 183 -4.21 -2.99 19.46
C ALA A 183 -3.14 -2.23 18.64
N PRO A 184 -3.41 -1.02 18.13
CA PRO A 184 -2.39 -0.18 17.50
C PRO A 184 -1.27 0.24 18.47
N ALA A 185 -0.09 0.52 17.92
CA ALA A 185 0.96 1.30 18.57
C ALA A 185 1.10 2.64 17.83
N ALA A 186 1.02 3.76 18.55
CA ALA A 186 1.02 5.10 17.97
C ALA A 186 1.86 6.06 18.85
N ALA A 187 2.61 6.96 18.22
CA ALA A 187 3.38 7.99 18.93
C ALA A 187 3.45 9.28 18.10
N ALA A 188 2.73 10.32 18.53
CA ALA A 188 2.85 11.64 17.91
C ALA A 188 3.68 12.62 18.77
N GLU A 189 4.52 13.43 18.14
CA GLU A 189 5.17 14.59 18.76
C GLU A 189 4.92 15.85 17.93
N ALA A 190 4.33 16.87 18.55
CA ALA A 190 3.99 18.14 17.93
C ALA A 190 4.73 19.31 18.59
N GLY A 191 5.44 20.12 17.80
CA GLY A 191 6.11 21.32 18.26
C GLY A 191 5.10 22.42 18.64
N SER A 192 4.22 22.78 17.71
CA SER A 192 3.20 23.81 17.91
C SER A 192 1.90 23.51 17.16
N GLY A 193 0.90 22.98 17.86
CA GLY A 193 -0.43 22.72 17.31
C GLY A 193 -1.21 21.66 18.10
N GLU A 194 -2.29 21.16 17.53
CA GLU A 194 -3.19 20.20 18.18
C GLU A 194 -2.95 18.77 17.68
N GLY A 195 -2.89 17.80 18.60
CA GLY A 195 -2.71 16.38 18.27
C GLY A 195 -3.95 15.56 18.66
N THR A 196 -4.61 14.92 17.70
CA THR A 196 -5.84 14.13 17.93
C THR A 196 -5.68 12.69 17.47
N HIS A 197 -5.90 11.74 18.38
CA HIS A 197 -5.84 10.30 18.08
C HIS A 197 -7.20 9.64 18.33
N LEU A 198 -7.75 8.96 17.33
CA LEU A 198 -9.05 8.29 17.42
C LEU A 198 -8.89 6.78 17.22
N PHE A 199 -9.10 5.98 18.28
CA PHE A 199 -8.94 4.54 18.23
C PHE A 199 -10.29 3.82 18.30
N SER A 200 -10.55 2.96 17.32
CA SER A 200 -11.68 2.02 17.25
C SER A 200 -11.11 0.61 17.12
N SER A 201 -10.93 -0.09 18.25
CA SER A 201 -10.30 -1.43 18.25
C SER A 201 -10.89 -2.39 19.27
N GLY A 202 -10.84 -3.70 18.95
CA GLY A 202 -11.12 -4.78 19.90
C GLY A 202 -10.03 -4.98 20.97
N SER A 203 -8.99 -4.14 21.03
CA SER A 203 -7.94 -4.18 22.05
C SER A 203 -7.37 -2.79 22.33
N ALA A 204 -6.93 -2.54 23.57
CA ALA A 204 -6.43 -1.23 23.98
C ALA A 204 -5.08 -0.89 23.32
N PRO A 205 -4.93 0.27 22.65
CA PRO A 205 -3.68 0.68 22.00
C PRO A 205 -2.56 1.01 22.99
N ALA A 206 -1.32 0.95 22.49
CA ALA A 206 -0.17 1.61 23.11
C ALA A 206 0.04 2.98 22.43
N ALA A 207 -0.54 4.04 23.02
CA ALA A 207 -0.57 5.37 22.41
C ALA A 207 0.20 6.41 23.25
N GLU A 208 1.21 7.04 22.67
CA GLU A 208 1.84 8.27 23.17
C GLU A 208 1.49 9.46 22.28
N ALA A 209 1.50 10.66 22.87
CA ALA A 209 1.28 11.93 22.18
C ALA A 209 1.87 13.04 23.05
N ARG A 210 2.64 13.96 22.46
CA ARG A 210 3.29 15.06 23.16
C ARG A 210 3.13 16.35 22.35
N THR A 211 2.75 17.44 23.01
CA THR A 211 2.74 18.80 22.44
C THR A 211 3.72 19.67 23.21
N SER A 212 4.53 20.49 22.53
CA SER A 212 5.32 21.54 23.19
C SER A 212 4.51 22.83 23.36
N ALA A 213 3.58 23.10 22.44
CA ALA A 213 2.48 24.06 22.58
C ALA A 213 1.23 23.56 21.85
N GLY A 214 0.05 23.74 22.44
CA GLY A 214 -1.23 23.21 21.94
C GLY A 214 -1.69 21.93 22.66
N ASP A 215 -2.89 21.46 22.33
CA ASP A 215 -3.60 20.41 23.08
C ASP A 215 -3.48 19.01 22.45
N ALA A 216 -3.42 17.98 23.30
CA ALA A 216 -3.32 16.57 22.90
C ALA A 216 -4.57 15.79 23.32
N THR A 217 -5.43 15.43 22.36
CA THR A 217 -6.68 14.68 22.54
C THR A 217 -6.53 13.23 22.12
N ARG A 218 -7.03 12.28 22.92
CA ARG A 218 -7.13 10.86 22.54
C ARG A 218 -8.49 10.29 22.90
N LEU A 219 -9.14 9.62 21.95
CA LEU A 219 -10.43 8.96 22.13
C LEU A 219 -10.28 7.45 21.89
N PHE A 220 -10.85 6.63 22.76
CA PHE A 220 -10.80 5.17 22.65
C PHE A 220 -12.22 4.59 22.63
N SER A 221 -12.50 3.76 21.62
CA SER A 221 -13.75 3.02 21.43
C SER A 221 -13.43 1.55 21.18
N SER A 222 -14.18 0.65 21.79
CA SER A 222 -13.96 -0.80 21.68
C SER A 222 -15.28 -1.57 21.61
N GLY A 223 -15.40 -2.44 20.61
CA GLY A 223 -16.48 -3.42 20.53
C GLY A 223 -16.37 -4.47 21.65
N SER A 224 -17.51 -4.91 22.18
CA SER A 224 -17.64 -5.98 23.18
C SER A 224 -18.24 -7.24 22.58
#